data_AF-A0A7C5G7D3-F1
#
_entry.id   AF-A0A7C5G7D3-F1
#
_cell.length_a   1.000
_cell.length_b   1.000
_cell.length_c   1.000
_cell.angle_alpha   90.00
_cell.angle_beta   90.00
_cell.angle_gamma   90.00
#
_symmetry.space_group_name_H-M   'P 1'
#
loop_
_entity.id
_entity.type
_entity.pdbx_description
1 polymer ?
#
loop_
_entity_poly.entity_id
_entity_poly.type
_entity_poly.pdbx_seq_one_letter_code
_entity_poly.pdbx_strand_id
1 'polypeptide(L)'
;MRRSIFSFFLVLAAAGCSQFPELDQEVSARARAAQYPQILPLEGMQHDLQASGRGSGMGNLPARLARLQSRARSMRARPVVDRATRARMMAALARHS
;
A
#
# COMPACT_ATOMS: atom_id res chain seq x y z
N MET A 1 -13.11 -33.86 21.95
CA MET A 1 -13.36 -32.61 21.19
C MET A 1 -12.17 -31.64 21.20
N ARG A 2 -11.64 -31.22 22.37
CA ARG A 2 -10.52 -30.24 22.46
C ARG A 2 -9.22 -30.65 21.75
N ARG A 3 -8.88 -31.95 21.74
CA ARG A 3 -7.72 -32.50 21.02
C ARG A 3 -7.86 -32.42 19.49
N SER A 4 -9.08 -32.62 18.97
CA SER A 4 -9.36 -32.57 17.53
C SER A 4 -9.24 -31.15 16.98
N ILE A 5 -9.65 -30.16 17.77
CA ILE A 5 -9.53 -28.73 17.42
C ILE A 5 -8.05 -28.34 17.34
N PHE A 6 -7.21 -28.84 18.26
CA PHE A 6 -5.78 -28.56 18.25
C PHE A 6 -5.07 -29.16 17.04
N SER A 7 -5.39 -30.40 16.66
CA SER A 7 -4.86 -31.02 15.43
C SER A 7 -5.30 -30.28 14.17
N PHE A 8 -6.55 -29.81 14.11
CA PHE A 8 -7.04 -29.04 12.98
C PHE A 8 -6.30 -27.69 12.83
N PHE A 9 -6.06 -27.00 13.95
CA PHE A 9 -5.31 -25.74 13.96
C PHE A 9 -3.86 -25.91 13.51
N LEU A 10 -3.21 -27.01 13.91
CA LEU A 10 -1.83 -27.32 13.53
C LEU A 10 -1.66 -27.51 12.02
N VAL A 11 -2.59 -28.24 11.39
CA VAL A 11 -2.57 -28.48 9.93
C VAL A 11 -2.80 -27.18 9.16
N LEU A 12 -3.70 -26.31 9.64
CA LEU A 12 -3.97 -25.01 9.01
C LEU A 12 -2.75 -24.06 9.09
N ALA A 13 -2.01 -24.08 10.19
CA ALA A 13 -0.78 -23.30 10.35
C ALA A 13 0.35 -23.78 9.43
N ALA A 14 0.48 -25.09 9.21
CA ALA A 14 1.48 -25.65 8.31
C ALA A 14 1.21 -25.32 6.82
N ALA A 15 -0.06 -25.24 6.41
CA ALA A 15 -0.45 -24.94 5.03
C ALA A 15 -0.18 -23.48 4.60
N GLY A 16 0.05 -22.57 5.56
CA GLY A 16 0.43 -21.18 5.31
C GLY A 16 1.94 -20.96 5.07
N CYS A 17 2.77 -21.97 5.36
CA CYS A 17 4.19 -21.97 5.00
C CYS A 17 4.34 -22.39 3.54
N SER A 18 3.73 -21.66 2.61
CA SER A 18 3.94 -21.88 1.18
C SER A 18 5.34 -21.45 0.78
N GLN A 19 5.91 -22.18 -0.16
CA GLN A 19 7.22 -21.91 -0.75
C GLN A 19 7.23 -20.49 -1.34
N PHE A 20 8.01 -19.60 -0.73
CA PHE A 20 8.30 -18.30 -1.32
C PHE A 20 8.95 -18.56 -2.69
N PRO A 21 8.39 -18.05 -3.80
CA PRO A 21 9.01 -18.24 -5.10
C PRO A 21 10.40 -17.61 -5.06
N GLU A 22 11.41 -18.37 -5.45
CA GLU A 22 12.80 -17.96 -5.35
C GLU A 22 13.12 -16.90 -6.41
N LEU A 23 12.74 -15.65 -6.12
CA LEU A 23 12.91 -14.47 -6.97
C LEU A 23 14.38 -14.15 -7.27
N ASP A 24 15.29 -14.71 -6.47
CA ASP A 24 16.73 -14.49 -6.63
C ASP A 24 17.33 -15.22 -7.83
N GLN A 25 16.65 -16.24 -8.37
CA GLN A 25 17.21 -17.04 -9.46
C GLN A 25 17.06 -16.40 -10.86
N GLU A 26 16.22 -15.37 -11.02
CA GLU A 26 15.95 -14.76 -12.34
C GLU A 26 16.37 -13.28 -12.48
N VAL A 27 17.21 -12.75 -11.58
CA VAL A 27 17.77 -11.41 -11.80
C VAL A 27 18.90 -11.51 -12.84
N SER A 28 18.57 -11.22 -14.10
CA SER A 28 19.53 -11.20 -15.21
C SER A 28 20.75 -10.30 -14.91
N ALA A 29 21.91 -10.62 -15.48
CA ALA A 29 23.12 -9.80 -15.33
C ALA A 29 22.89 -8.34 -15.77
N ARG A 30 22.06 -8.15 -16.80
CA ARG A 30 21.62 -6.83 -17.27
C ARG A 30 20.80 -6.09 -16.21
N ALA A 31 19.87 -6.75 -15.54
CA ALA A 31 19.05 -6.13 -14.49
C ALA A 31 19.89 -5.74 -13.27
N ARG A 32 20.91 -6.54 -12.93
CA ARG A 32 21.87 -6.24 -11.85
C ARG A 32 22.77 -5.04 -12.16
N ALA A 33 23.17 -4.87 -13.43
CA ALA A 33 23.99 -3.75 -13.88
C ALA A 33 23.18 -2.50 -14.27
N ALA A 34 21.85 -2.58 -14.24
CA ALA A 34 20.99 -1.45 -14.61
C ALA A 34 21.07 -0.35 -13.54
N GLN A 35 21.01 0.91 -13.99
CA GLN A 35 20.82 2.03 -13.07
C GLN A 35 19.49 1.88 -12.34
N TYR A 36 19.49 2.29 -11.07
CA TYR A 36 18.27 2.31 -10.28
C TYR A 36 17.24 3.24 -10.96
N PRO A 37 15.99 2.80 -11.15
CA PRO A 37 15.00 3.59 -11.86
C PRO A 37 14.65 4.86 -11.09
N GLN A 38 14.40 5.94 -11.83
CA GLN A 38 13.84 7.15 -11.24
C GLN A 38 12.37 6.89 -10.89
N ILE A 39 12.00 7.09 -9.63
CA ILE A 39 10.62 6.93 -9.18
C ILE A 39 9.84 8.19 -9.56
N LEU A 40 9.07 8.11 -10.64
CA LEU A 40 8.19 9.21 -11.05
C LEU A 40 6.90 9.21 -10.21
N PRO A 41 6.37 10.40 -9.87
CA PRO A 41 5.05 10.52 -9.25
C PRO A 41 3.95 9.97 -10.17
N LEU A 42 2.99 9.26 -9.57
CA LEU A 42 1.88 8.61 -10.28
C LEU A 42 0.95 9.62 -10.97
N GLU A 43 0.98 10.88 -10.53
CA GLU A 43 0.19 11.96 -11.08
C GLU A 43 0.49 12.19 -12.58
N GLY A 44 1.73 11.97 -13.02
CA GLY A 44 2.14 12.14 -14.43
C GLY A 44 1.89 10.93 -15.33
N MET A 45 1.65 9.74 -14.77
CA MET A 45 1.55 8.48 -15.54
C MET A 45 0.15 8.15 -16.06
N GLN A 46 -0.83 9.02 -15.80
CA GLN A 46 -2.23 8.77 -16.15
C GLN A 46 -2.47 8.69 -17.67
N HIS A 47 -1.60 9.31 -18.46
CA HIS A 47 -1.70 9.31 -19.92
C HIS A 47 -1.20 8.00 -20.56
N ASP A 48 -0.15 7.38 -20.02
CA ASP A 48 0.44 6.15 -20.58
C ASP A 48 -0.38 4.88 -20.28
N LEU A 49 -1.16 4.89 -19.19
CA LEU A 49 -1.99 3.75 -18.79
C LEU A 49 -3.10 3.41 -19.80
N GLN A 50 -3.41 4.30 -20.75
CA GLN A 50 -4.40 4.01 -21.79
C GLN A 50 -3.83 3.13 -22.91
N ALA A 51 -2.50 3.11 -23.12
CA ALA A 51 -1.86 2.41 -24.23
C ALA A 51 -1.57 0.93 -23.91
N SER A 52 -1.31 0.59 -22.65
CA SER A 52 -1.11 -0.79 -22.21
C SER A 52 -2.47 -1.44 -21.91
N GLY A 53 -3.07 -2.03 -22.95
CA GLY A 53 -4.19 -3.00 -22.92
C GLY A 53 -5.07 -2.97 -21.68
N ARG A 54 -6.24 -2.31 -21.79
CA ARG A 54 -7.30 -2.37 -20.77
C ARG A 54 -7.65 -3.83 -20.48
N GLY A 55 -7.11 -4.37 -19.39
CA GLY A 55 -7.53 -5.67 -18.88
C GLY A 55 -9.04 -5.64 -18.63
N SER A 56 -9.76 -6.61 -19.19
CA SER A 56 -11.18 -6.84 -18.97
C SER A 56 -11.46 -6.98 -17.46
N GLY A 57 -11.78 -5.88 -16.78
CA GLY A 57 -11.91 -5.86 -15.32
C GLY A 57 -11.99 -4.46 -14.66
N MET A 58 -11.78 -3.38 -15.41
CA MET A 58 -11.77 -2.00 -14.85
C MET A 58 -13.13 -1.30 -14.72
N GLY A 59 -14.26 -1.98 -14.96
CA GLY A 59 -15.58 -1.35 -15.03
C GLY A 59 -15.94 -0.43 -13.83
N ASN A 60 -15.44 -0.76 -12.63
CA ASN A 60 -15.71 0.00 -11.41
C ASN A 60 -14.55 0.89 -10.92
N LEU A 61 -13.40 0.89 -11.59
CA LEU A 61 -12.23 1.66 -11.15
C LEU A 61 -12.47 3.17 -11.16
N PRO A 62 -13.03 3.79 -12.22
CA PRO A 62 -13.27 5.23 -12.24
C PRO A 62 -14.20 5.70 -11.11
N ALA A 63 -15.26 4.94 -10.84
CA ALA A 63 -16.19 5.23 -9.76
C ALA A 63 -15.55 5.08 -8.36
N ARG A 64 -14.62 4.14 -8.19
CA ARG A 64 -13.84 4.00 -6.95
C ARG A 64 -12.85 5.15 -6.79
N LEU A 65 -12.16 5.53 -7.86
CA LEU A 65 -11.23 6.66 -7.86
C LEU A 65 -11.93 7.97 -7.48
N ALA A 66 -13.08 8.26 -8.09
CA ALA A 66 -13.88 9.45 -7.78
C ALA A 66 -14.29 9.49 -6.29
N ARG A 67 -14.73 8.34 -5.73
CA ARG A 67 -15.06 8.23 -4.30
C ARG A 67 -13.85 8.47 -3.39
N LEU A 68 -12.69 7.91 -3.73
CA LEU A 68 -11.45 8.12 -2.99
C LEU A 68 -11.02 9.58 -3.00
N GLN A 69 -11.04 10.22 -4.17
CA GLN A 69 -10.69 11.63 -4.29
C GLN A 69 -11.64 12.54 -3.49
N SER A 70 -12.95 12.25 -3.53
CA SER A 70 -13.95 12.97 -2.73
C SER A 70 -13.66 12.85 -1.22
N ARG A 71 -13.41 11.62 -0.75
CA ARG A 71 -13.04 11.37 0.66
C ARG A 71 -11.73 12.06 1.05
N ALA A 72 -10.75 12.07 0.15
CA ALA A 72 -9.49 12.74 0.42
C ALA A 72 -9.65 14.27 0.52
N ARG A 73 -10.55 14.88 -0.29
CA ARG A 73 -10.90 16.30 -0.15
C ARG A 73 -11.58 16.58 1.18
N SER A 74 -12.52 15.74 1.61
CA SER A 74 -13.20 15.94 2.90
C SER A 74 -12.24 15.79 4.08
N MET A 75 -11.30 14.85 4.02
CA MET A 75 -10.25 14.71 5.03
C MET A 75 -9.32 15.93 5.07
N ARG A 76 -9.00 16.53 3.93
CA ARG A 76 -8.15 17.74 3.88
C ARG A 76 -8.89 19.01 4.32
N ALA A 77 -10.22 19.04 4.21
CA ALA A 77 -11.02 20.20 4.57
C ALA A 77 -11.05 20.47 6.09
N ARG A 78 -10.72 19.48 6.93
CA ARG A 78 -10.69 19.62 8.38
C ARG A 78 -9.33 19.23 8.95
N PRO A 79 -8.77 20.01 9.89
CA PRO A 79 -7.59 19.58 10.62
C PRO A 79 -7.89 18.29 11.39
N VAL A 80 -7.04 17.27 11.24
CA VAL A 80 -7.14 16.02 12.01
C VAL A 80 -6.92 16.28 13.51
N VAL A 81 -6.06 17.24 13.83
CA VAL A 81 -5.79 17.71 15.18
C VAL A 81 -6.24 19.17 15.26
N ASP A 82 -7.12 19.48 16.20
CA ASP A 82 -7.56 20.87 16.42
C ASP A 82 -6.39 21.75 16.87
N ARG A 83 -6.55 23.07 16.67
CA ARG A 83 -5.47 24.04 16.93
C ARG A 83 -5.00 24.01 18.39
N ALA A 84 -5.90 23.84 19.36
CA ALA A 84 -5.54 23.84 20.78
C ALA A 84 -4.76 22.59 21.16
N THR A 85 -5.16 21.42 20.65
CA THR A 85 -4.41 20.17 20.83
C THR A 85 -3.05 20.24 20.16
N ARG A 86 -2.97 20.80 18.94
CA ARG A 86 -1.68 20.99 18.26
C ARG A 86 -0.73 21.91 19.02
N ALA A 87 -1.26 23.00 19.60
CA ALA A 87 -0.48 23.90 20.43
C ALA A 87 0.07 23.19 21.69
N ARG A 88 -0.75 22.35 22.34
CA ARG A 88 -0.31 21.52 23.49
C ARG A 88 0.81 20.56 23.11
N MET A 89 0.72 19.91 21.95
CA MET A 89 1.77 19.02 21.45
C MET A 89 3.08 19.77 21.19
N MET A 90 3.02 20.92 20.52
CA MET A 90 4.21 21.75 20.25
C MET A 90 4.87 22.25 21.54
N ALA A 91 4.06 22.70 22.51
CA ALA A 91 4.56 23.10 23.81
C ALA A 91 5.20 21.94 24.58
N ALA A 92 4.69 20.71 24.43
CA ALA A 92 5.30 19.53 25.05
C ALA A 92 6.67 19.20 24.44
N LEU A 93 6.81 19.28 23.11
CA LEU A 93 8.09 19.07 22.44
C LEU A 93 9.13 20.12 22.85
N ALA A 94 8.73 21.39 22.93
CA ALA A 94 9.62 22.49 23.31
C ALA A 94 10.13 22.43 24.77
N ARG A 95 9.47 21.64 25.64
CA ARG A 95 9.95 21.41 27.02
C ARG A 95 11.00 20.31 27.12
N HIS A 96 11.12 19.47 26.09
CA HIS A 96 12.02 18.32 26.05
C HIS A 96 13.13 18.46 24.99
N SER A 97 13.27 19.65 24.40
CA SER A 97 14.42 20.09 23.61
C SER A 97 15.35 20.94 24.46
#